data_AF-A0A9J6D1R0-F1
#
_entry.id   AF-A0A9J6D1R0-F1
#
_cell.length_a   1.000
_cell.length_b   1.000
_cell.length_c   1.000
_cell.angle_alpha   90.00
_cell.angle_beta   90.00
_cell.angle_gamma   90.00
#
_symmetry.space_group_name_H-M   'P 1'
#
loop_
_entity.id
_entity.type
_entity.pdbx_description
1 polymer ?
#
loop_
_entity_poly.entity_id
_entity_poly.type
_entity_poly.pdbx_seq_one_letter_code
_entity_poly.pdbx_strand_id
1 'polypeptide(L)'
;MAAFAALAELLSSDESTSSSSSSSSDDEDFEERQALCEAFFRETFSESHRERPKILGFIENVARLYTDEQFRQDFRVSRRVAETLIRGFEGSRHYPCSDRGGSPSKTAEEHILVFLWFAANTACLRDVAGRFGMATATAFRVVERTLEYFLDIAEEVISFPGDLDQLSADFEQISGGVYIPRLEE
;
A
#
# COMPACT_ATOMS: atom_id res chain seq x y z
N MET A 1 24.84 -16.64 1.18
CA MET A 1 25.82 -16.70 2.29
C MET A 1 27.09 -15.92 1.98
N ALA A 2 27.66 -15.99 0.77
CA ALA A 2 28.88 -15.25 0.41
C ALA A 2 28.74 -13.71 0.57
N ALA A 3 27.61 -13.14 0.16
CA ALA A 3 27.37 -11.70 0.27
C ALA A 3 27.34 -11.17 1.71
N PHE A 4 26.90 -11.99 2.68
CA PHE A 4 26.83 -11.59 4.09
C PHE A 4 28.23 -11.60 4.75
N ALA A 5 29.11 -12.49 4.30
CA ALA A 5 30.50 -12.55 4.74
C ALA A 5 31.32 -11.34 4.22
N ALA A 6 31.09 -10.93 2.97
CA ALA A 6 31.74 -9.74 2.40
C ALA A 6 31.30 -8.43 3.09
N LEU A 7 30.01 -8.32 3.44
CA LEU A 7 29.49 -7.19 4.25
C LEU A 7 30.10 -7.16 5.65
N ALA A 8 30.31 -8.32 6.28
CA ALA A 8 30.95 -8.43 7.58
C ALA A 8 32.45 -8.06 7.54
N GLU A 9 33.18 -8.40 6.48
CA GLU A 9 34.58 -7.94 6.31
C GLU A 9 34.69 -6.42 6.11
N LEU A 10 33.76 -5.83 5.36
CA LEU A 10 33.75 -4.39 5.09
C LEU A 10 33.43 -3.59 6.36
N LEU A 11 32.52 -4.09 7.20
CA LEU A 11 32.21 -3.54 8.53
C LEU A 11 33.31 -3.82 9.58
N SER A 12 34.07 -4.90 9.43
CA SER A 12 35.17 -5.23 10.34
C SER A 12 36.46 -4.44 10.04
N SER A 13 36.54 -3.77 8.89
CA SER A 13 37.72 -2.99 8.48
C SER A 13 37.80 -1.58 9.08
N ASP A 14 36.74 -1.10 9.75
CA ASP A 14 36.71 0.24 10.36
C ASP A 14 37.18 0.30 11.83
N GLU A 15 37.51 -0.84 12.46
CA GLU A 15 37.79 -0.90 13.91
C GLU A 15 39.26 -1.27 14.20
N SER A 16 40.23 -0.41 13.82
CA SER A 16 41.59 -0.36 14.41
C SER A 16 42.36 0.95 14.11
N THR A 17 42.01 2.00 14.85
CA THR A 17 42.89 2.96 15.56
C THR A 17 44.20 3.50 14.92
N SER A 18 44.12 4.78 14.54
CA SER A 18 44.91 5.93 15.06
C SER A 18 46.35 6.24 14.57
N SER A 19 46.42 7.40 13.90
CA SER A 19 47.41 8.50 13.93
C SER A 19 48.74 8.39 13.16
N SER A 20 48.81 9.08 12.02
CA SER A 20 49.63 10.30 11.90
C SER A 20 49.26 11.07 10.63
N SER A 21 49.15 12.38 10.78
CA SER A 21 48.73 13.38 9.80
C SER A 21 49.64 13.50 8.58
N SER A 22 49.04 13.41 7.39
CA SER A 22 49.49 14.13 6.20
C SER A 22 48.26 14.50 5.39
N SER A 23 48.00 15.80 5.31
CA SER A 23 46.98 16.39 4.44
C SER A 23 47.52 16.33 3.01
N SER A 24 47.08 15.36 2.23
CA SER A 24 47.05 15.45 0.76
C SER A 24 45.61 15.23 0.33
N SER A 25 45.11 16.17 -0.46
CA SER A 25 43.82 16.10 -1.12
C SER A 25 43.87 14.99 -2.15
N ASP A 26 43.55 13.78 -1.73
CA ASP A 26 43.37 12.64 -2.62
C ASP A 26 41.87 12.56 -2.95
N ASP A 27 41.43 13.48 -3.80
CA ASP A 27 40.08 13.53 -4.38
C ASP A 27 39.82 12.33 -5.33
N GLU A 28 40.82 11.46 -5.56
CA GLU A 28 40.74 10.30 -6.45
C GLU A 28 40.12 9.05 -5.77
N ASP A 29 40.10 8.98 -4.43
CA ASP A 29 39.61 7.80 -3.69
C ASP A 29 38.07 7.77 -3.55
N PHE A 30 37.40 8.91 -3.70
CA PHE A 30 35.95 9.00 -3.53
C PHE A 30 35.18 8.40 -4.72
N GLU A 31 35.64 8.69 -5.94
CA GLU A 31 35.04 8.13 -7.17
C GLU A 31 35.26 6.61 -7.24
N GLU A 32 36.41 6.11 -6.79
CA GLU A 32 36.70 4.68 -6.77
C GLU A 32 35.86 3.94 -5.71
N ARG A 33 35.69 4.52 -4.51
CA ARG A 33 34.73 4.00 -3.50
C ARG A 33 33.29 4.03 -4.00
N GLN A 34 32.89 5.08 -4.71
CA GLN A 34 31.54 5.16 -5.29
C GLN A 34 31.35 4.12 -6.38
N ALA A 35 32.34 3.93 -7.26
CA ALA A 35 32.32 2.92 -8.32
C ALA A 35 32.32 1.50 -7.75
N LEU A 36 33.08 1.24 -6.68
CA LEU A 36 33.08 -0.03 -5.96
C LEU A 36 31.76 -0.27 -5.23
N CYS A 37 31.18 0.74 -4.58
CA CYS A 37 29.85 0.63 -4.00
C CYS A 37 28.80 0.36 -5.07
N GLU A 38 28.87 1.03 -6.22
CA GLU A 38 27.94 0.81 -7.33
C GLU A 38 28.13 -0.57 -7.98
N ALA A 39 29.37 -1.01 -8.16
CA ALA A 39 29.71 -2.34 -8.67
C ALA A 39 29.29 -3.43 -7.68
N PHE A 40 29.50 -3.22 -6.38
CA PHE A 40 29.05 -4.12 -5.32
C PHE A 40 27.52 -4.16 -5.27
N PHE A 41 26.83 -3.02 -5.34
CA PHE A 41 25.37 -2.96 -5.40
C PHE A 41 24.85 -3.68 -6.65
N ARG A 42 25.53 -3.50 -7.78
CA ARG A 42 25.24 -4.22 -9.01
C ARG A 42 25.48 -5.70 -8.75
N GLU A 43 26.62 -6.16 -8.29
CA GLU A 43 26.89 -7.59 -8.10
C GLU A 43 25.98 -8.26 -7.07
N THR A 44 25.65 -7.59 -5.95
CA THR A 44 24.74 -8.12 -4.91
C THR A 44 23.26 -8.02 -5.26
N PHE A 45 22.83 -6.98 -5.99
CA PHE A 45 21.41 -6.77 -6.34
C PHE A 45 21.08 -7.00 -7.83
N SER A 46 22.06 -7.30 -8.69
CA SER A 46 21.89 -7.67 -10.12
C SER A 46 21.60 -9.14 -10.33
N GLU A 47 21.75 -9.98 -9.30
CA GLU A 47 21.20 -11.33 -9.31
C GLU A 47 19.67 -11.25 -9.25
N SER A 48 19.09 -10.93 -10.41
CA SER A 48 17.68 -11.06 -10.72
C SER A 48 16.74 -10.20 -9.88
N HIS A 49 16.87 -8.86 -10.01
CA HIS A 49 15.63 -8.10 -10.05
C HIS A 49 14.90 -8.50 -11.32
N ARG A 50 14.24 -9.67 -11.31
CA ARG A 50 13.30 -10.08 -12.35
C ARG A 50 12.22 -9.01 -12.28
N GLU A 51 12.33 -8.00 -13.13
CA GLU A 51 11.30 -7.00 -13.29
C GLU A 51 10.04 -7.75 -13.67
N ARG A 52 9.20 -7.98 -12.67
CA ARG A 52 7.95 -8.68 -12.89
C ARG A 52 7.17 -7.80 -13.85
N PRO A 53 6.69 -8.34 -14.98
CA PRO A 53 5.88 -7.57 -15.90
C PRO A 53 4.68 -7.03 -15.12
N LYS A 54 4.66 -5.71 -14.98
CA LYS A 54 3.64 -4.97 -14.27
C LYS A 54 2.61 -4.52 -15.30
N ILE A 55 1.33 -4.60 -14.97
CA ILE A 55 0.30 -4.00 -15.80
C ILE A 55 0.41 -2.49 -15.59
N LEU A 56 0.89 -1.77 -16.61
CA LEU A 56 0.98 -0.31 -16.58
C LEU A 56 -0.37 0.28 -16.99
N GLY A 57 -0.80 1.31 -16.26
CA GLY A 57 -2.03 2.04 -16.60
C GLY A 57 -3.33 1.26 -16.39
N PHE A 58 -3.38 0.28 -15.48
CA PHE A 58 -4.63 -0.45 -15.18
C PHE A 58 -5.79 0.49 -14.82
N ILE A 59 -5.52 1.56 -14.06
CA ILE A 59 -6.56 2.51 -13.68
C ILE A 59 -7.06 3.30 -14.90
N GLU A 60 -6.14 3.90 -15.65
CA GLU A 60 -6.45 4.75 -16.81
C GLU A 60 -7.08 3.95 -17.97
N ASN A 61 -6.56 2.76 -18.22
CA ASN A 61 -6.89 1.96 -19.41
C ASN A 61 -7.93 0.86 -19.15
N VAL A 62 -8.23 0.53 -17.89
CA VAL A 62 -9.17 -0.56 -17.56
C VAL A 62 -10.23 -0.07 -16.57
N ALA A 63 -9.84 0.43 -15.40
CA ALA A 63 -10.81 0.82 -14.37
C ALA A 63 -11.72 1.98 -14.80
N ARG A 64 -11.21 2.93 -15.59
CA ARG A 64 -12.00 4.04 -16.15
C ARG A 64 -12.89 3.64 -17.32
N LEU A 65 -12.57 2.55 -18.01
CA LEU A 65 -13.38 2.06 -19.14
C LEU A 65 -14.50 1.10 -18.71
N TYR A 66 -14.48 0.60 -17.47
CA TYR A 66 -15.55 -0.26 -16.95
C TYR A 66 -16.89 0.44 -16.91
N THR A 67 -17.94 -0.31 -17.26
CA THR A 67 -19.32 0.12 -16.95
C THR A 67 -19.54 0.16 -15.45
N ASP A 68 -20.56 0.87 -15.00
CA ASP A 68 -20.83 1.00 -13.56
C ASP A 68 -21.18 -0.35 -12.90
N GLU A 69 -21.77 -1.28 -13.66
CA GLU A 69 -22.04 -2.65 -13.20
C GLU A 69 -20.75 -3.44 -13.03
N GLN A 70 -19.84 -3.38 -14.00
CA GLN A 70 -18.54 -4.07 -13.94
C GLN A 70 -17.70 -3.52 -12.80
N PHE A 71 -17.65 -2.18 -12.67
CA PHE A 71 -16.95 -1.53 -11.57
C PHE A 71 -17.49 -2.00 -10.21
N ARG A 72 -18.82 -2.06 -10.06
CA ARG A 72 -19.45 -2.53 -8.82
C ARG A 72 -19.16 -4.00 -8.53
N GLN A 73 -19.09 -4.84 -9.56
CA GLN A 73 -18.76 -6.25 -9.42
C GLN A 73 -17.32 -6.45 -8.92
N ASP A 74 -16.37 -5.72 -9.51
CA ASP A 74 -14.94 -5.89 -9.24
C ASP A 74 -14.47 -5.20 -7.95
N PHE A 75 -15.02 -4.03 -7.64
CA PHE A 75 -14.64 -3.23 -6.47
C PHE A 75 -15.64 -3.32 -5.30
N ARG A 76 -16.78 -4.00 -5.48
CA ARG A 76 -17.87 -4.17 -4.49
C ARG A 76 -18.53 -2.87 -4.01
N VAL A 77 -18.21 -1.74 -4.64
CA VAL A 77 -18.76 -0.41 -4.33
C VAL A 77 -19.18 0.28 -5.62
N SER A 78 -20.16 1.19 -5.53
CA SER A 78 -20.54 1.99 -6.70
C SER A 78 -19.44 3.02 -7.04
N ARG A 79 -19.32 3.37 -8.33
CA ARG A 79 -18.36 4.36 -8.81
C ARG A 79 -18.46 5.69 -8.06
N ARG A 80 -19.69 6.18 -7.85
CA ARG A 80 -19.98 7.41 -7.09
C ARG A 80 -19.46 7.36 -5.65
N VAL A 81 -19.60 6.21 -4.98
CA VAL A 81 -19.09 6.03 -3.61
C VAL A 81 -17.56 6.01 -3.63
N ALA A 82 -16.94 5.31 -4.58
CA ALA A 82 -15.49 5.31 -4.74
C ALA A 82 -14.93 6.72 -4.97
N GLU A 83 -15.56 7.54 -5.83
CA GLU A 83 -15.17 8.94 -6.05
C GLU A 83 -15.30 9.80 -4.79
N THR A 84 -16.34 9.56 -3.98
CA THR A 84 -16.53 10.26 -2.70
C THR A 84 -15.41 9.89 -1.73
N LEU A 85 -15.05 8.61 -1.66
CA LEU A 85 -13.94 8.12 -0.83
C LEU A 85 -12.60 8.69 -1.28
N ILE A 86 -12.37 8.81 -2.59
CA ILE A 86 -11.14 9.40 -3.15
C ILE A 86 -10.99 10.86 -2.72
N ARG A 87 -12.05 11.67 -2.85
CA ARG A 87 -12.03 13.08 -2.42
C ARG A 87 -11.82 13.22 -0.91
N GLY A 88 -12.46 12.37 -0.12
CA GLY A 88 -12.28 12.38 1.33
C GLY A 88 -10.85 11.98 1.74
N PHE A 89 -10.28 10.98 1.07
CA PHE A 89 -8.90 10.54 1.31
C PHE A 89 -7.88 11.62 0.93
N GLU A 90 -8.06 12.28 -0.22
CA GLU A 90 -7.20 13.38 -0.67
C GLU A 90 -7.13 14.54 0.34
N GLY A 91 -8.25 14.85 1.01
CA GLY A 91 -8.31 15.85 2.08
C GLY A 91 -7.86 15.35 3.46
N SER A 92 -7.55 14.05 3.61
CA SER A 92 -7.19 13.45 4.89
C SER A 92 -5.71 13.62 5.23
N ARG A 93 -5.38 13.59 6.52
CA ARG A 93 -4.00 13.56 7.02
C ARG A 93 -3.19 12.33 6.58
N HIS A 94 -3.87 11.29 6.11
CA HIS A 94 -3.27 10.01 5.72
C HIS A 94 -2.74 10.02 4.30
N TYR A 95 -3.14 11.02 3.50
CA TYR A 95 -2.61 11.18 2.16
C TYR A 95 -1.15 11.65 2.22
N PRO A 96 -0.20 10.89 1.62
CA PRO A 96 1.21 11.27 1.62
C PRO A 96 1.43 12.44 0.64
N CYS A 97 1.14 13.66 1.08
CA CYS A 97 1.54 14.90 0.44
C CYS A 97 3.02 15.11 0.75
N SER A 98 3.91 14.58 -0.09
CA SER A 98 5.35 14.70 0.14
C SER A 98 6.08 14.81 -1.19
N ASP A 99 6.37 16.05 -1.60
CA ASP A 99 7.34 16.41 -2.63
C ASP A 99 8.80 16.17 -2.17
N ARG A 100 9.03 15.10 -1.40
CA ARG A 100 10.40 14.67 -1.05
C ARG A 100 10.90 13.88 -2.25
N GLY A 101 11.82 14.51 -2.99
CA GLY A 101 12.32 14.05 -4.29
C GLY A 101 12.49 12.54 -4.43
N GLY A 102 12.02 12.02 -5.56
CA GLY A 102 11.99 10.59 -5.88
C GLY A 102 10.96 10.27 -6.98
N SER A 103 10.55 9.00 -7.04
CA SER A 103 9.47 8.52 -7.92
C SER A 103 8.14 9.23 -7.58
N PRO A 104 7.28 9.55 -8.56
CA PRO A 104 6.03 10.26 -8.32
C PRO A 104 5.18 9.57 -7.25
N SER A 105 4.66 10.35 -6.31
CA SER A 105 3.73 9.86 -5.30
C SER A 105 2.49 9.29 -5.97
N LYS A 106 1.94 8.23 -5.39
CA LYS A 106 0.72 7.60 -5.89
C LYS A 106 -0.47 8.52 -5.64
N THR A 107 -1.34 8.61 -6.63
CA THR A 107 -2.56 9.44 -6.57
C THR A 107 -3.51 8.93 -5.49
N ALA A 108 -4.40 9.79 -4.98
CA ALA A 108 -5.44 9.37 -4.04
C ALA A 108 -6.36 8.29 -4.67
N GLU A 109 -6.64 8.40 -5.97
CA GLU A 109 -7.37 7.39 -6.76
C GLU A 109 -6.67 6.02 -6.71
N GLU A 110 -5.35 5.98 -6.94
CA GLU A 110 -4.58 4.74 -6.82
C GLU A 110 -4.68 4.11 -5.43
N HIS A 111 -4.62 4.91 -4.37
CA HIS A 111 -4.66 4.37 -3.01
C HIS A 111 -5.98 3.69 -2.66
N ILE A 112 -7.10 4.34 -3.03
CA ILE A 112 -8.43 3.82 -2.76
C ILE A 112 -8.73 2.60 -3.63
N LEU A 113 -8.43 2.66 -4.93
CA LEU A 113 -8.71 1.55 -5.84
C LEU A 113 -7.87 0.30 -5.51
N VAL A 114 -6.62 0.46 -5.08
CA VAL A 114 -5.77 -0.64 -4.62
C VAL A 114 -6.37 -1.33 -3.39
N PHE A 115 -6.79 -0.54 -2.40
CA PHE A 115 -7.43 -1.07 -1.20
C PHE A 115 -8.73 -1.79 -1.54
N LEU A 116 -9.60 -1.15 -2.32
CA LEU A 116 -10.90 -1.72 -2.70
C LEU A 116 -10.69 -3.03 -3.45
N TRP A 117 -9.74 -3.10 -4.39
CA TRP A 117 -9.44 -4.33 -5.10
C TRP A 117 -8.94 -5.44 -4.17
N PHE A 118 -8.03 -5.10 -3.24
CA PHE A 118 -7.49 -6.02 -2.24
C PHE A 118 -8.61 -6.60 -1.36
N ALA A 119 -9.48 -5.75 -0.82
CA ALA A 119 -10.58 -6.15 0.04
C ALA A 119 -11.69 -6.89 -0.71
N ALA A 120 -12.05 -6.45 -1.91
CA ALA A 120 -13.14 -7.00 -2.73
C ALA A 120 -12.87 -8.42 -3.25
N ASN A 121 -11.61 -8.71 -3.58
CA ASN A 121 -11.23 -9.92 -4.30
C ASN A 121 -10.42 -10.90 -3.45
N THR A 122 -10.25 -10.62 -2.16
CA THR A 122 -9.38 -11.43 -1.26
C THR A 122 -8.02 -11.73 -1.89
N ALA A 123 -7.49 -10.75 -2.64
CA ALA A 123 -6.32 -10.94 -3.48
C ALA A 123 -5.04 -10.82 -2.64
N CYS A 124 -3.98 -11.52 -3.03
CA CYS A 124 -2.70 -11.35 -2.35
C CYS A 124 -2.05 -10.01 -2.75
N LEU A 125 -1.35 -9.35 -1.81
CA LEU A 125 -0.68 -8.06 -2.07
C LEU A 125 0.30 -8.11 -3.25
N ARG A 126 0.89 -9.28 -3.51
CA ARG A 126 1.76 -9.52 -4.66
C ARG A 126 1.01 -9.37 -5.98
N ASP A 127 -0.20 -9.91 -6.08
CA ASP A 127 -1.03 -9.85 -7.28
C ASP A 127 -1.60 -8.46 -7.50
N VAL A 128 -1.98 -7.78 -6.42
CA VAL A 128 -2.43 -6.39 -6.46
C VAL A 128 -1.27 -5.49 -6.91
N ALA A 129 -0.08 -5.65 -6.32
CA ALA A 129 1.10 -4.88 -6.71
C ALA A 129 1.46 -5.05 -8.19
N GLY A 130 1.35 -6.27 -8.72
CA GLY A 130 1.55 -6.54 -10.15
C GLY A 130 0.52 -5.86 -11.06
N ARG A 131 -0.75 -5.84 -10.66
CA ARG A 131 -1.85 -5.20 -11.42
C ARG A 131 -1.77 -3.68 -11.43
N PHE A 132 -1.41 -3.07 -10.31
CA PHE A 132 -1.32 -1.61 -10.19
C PHE A 132 0.08 -1.07 -10.45
N GLY A 133 0.99 -1.90 -10.97
CA GLY A 133 2.33 -1.50 -11.35
C GLY A 133 3.19 -0.94 -10.21
N MET A 134 3.05 -1.48 -9.00
CA MET A 134 3.80 -1.02 -7.81
C MET A 134 4.65 -2.13 -7.19
N ALA A 135 5.56 -1.77 -6.30
CA ALA A 135 6.28 -2.76 -5.50
C ALA A 135 5.36 -3.31 -4.40
N THR A 136 5.55 -4.57 -3.98
CA THR A 136 4.72 -5.19 -2.94
C THR A 136 4.78 -4.42 -1.62
N ALA A 137 5.95 -3.90 -1.25
CA ALA A 137 6.10 -3.04 -0.07
C ALA A 137 5.31 -1.72 -0.20
N THR A 138 5.27 -1.13 -1.40
CA THR A 138 4.46 0.06 -1.68
C THR A 138 2.97 -0.26 -1.57
N ALA A 139 2.52 -1.38 -2.14
CA ALA A 139 1.12 -1.81 -2.05
C ALA A 139 0.68 -2.03 -0.59
N PHE A 140 1.54 -2.64 0.23
CA PHE A 140 1.28 -2.79 1.65
C PHE A 140 1.08 -1.44 2.36
N ARG A 141 2.01 -0.50 2.18
CA ARG A 141 1.91 0.86 2.77
C ARG A 141 0.69 1.63 2.28
N VAL A 142 0.32 1.45 1.02
CA VAL A 142 -0.90 2.04 0.44
C VAL A 142 -2.13 1.50 1.15
N VAL A 143 -2.25 0.18 1.28
CA VAL A 143 -3.37 -0.48 1.96
C VAL A 143 -3.47 -0.05 3.42
N GLU A 144 -2.34 -0.01 4.14
CA GLU A 144 -2.28 0.41 5.54
C GLU A 144 -2.81 1.85 5.72
N ARG A 145 -2.33 2.81 4.94
CA ARG A 145 -2.80 4.22 5.01
C ARG A 145 -4.28 4.36 4.67
N THR A 146 -4.74 3.66 3.64
CA THR A 146 -6.16 3.68 3.28
C THR A 146 -7.03 3.06 4.37
N LEU A 147 -6.53 2.02 5.05
CA LEU A 147 -7.22 1.39 6.17
C LEU A 147 -7.30 2.33 7.38
N GLU A 148 -6.22 3.02 7.73
CA GLU A 148 -6.22 4.03 8.80
C GLU A 148 -7.25 5.14 8.54
N TYR A 149 -7.33 5.63 7.30
CA TYR A 149 -8.39 6.55 6.90
C TYR A 149 -9.79 5.97 7.08
N PHE A 150 -10.00 4.71 6.70
CA PHE A 150 -11.29 4.05 6.89
C PHE A 150 -11.67 3.85 8.34
N LEU A 151 -10.71 3.58 9.22
CA LEU A 151 -10.95 3.50 10.66
C LEU A 151 -11.37 4.86 11.23
N ASP A 152 -10.78 5.96 10.77
CA ASP A 152 -11.16 7.31 11.21
C ASP A 152 -12.61 7.67 10.84
N ILE A 153 -13.08 7.28 9.64
CA ILE A 153 -14.47 7.56 9.21
C ILE A 153 -15.46 6.46 9.63
N ALA A 154 -14.98 5.33 10.15
CA ALA A 154 -15.82 4.17 10.44
C ALA A 154 -16.88 4.48 11.50
N GLU A 155 -16.54 5.26 12.53
CA GLU A 155 -17.48 5.61 13.59
C GLU A 155 -18.62 6.51 13.08
N GLU A 156 -18.34 7.39 12.13
CA GLU A 156 -19.34 8.28 11.53
C GLU A 156 -20.26 7.51 10.56
N VAL A 157 -19.70 6.55 9.83
CA VAL A 157 -20.41 5.85 8.74
C VAL A 157 -21.08 4.55 9.20
N ILE A 158 -20.46 3.82 10.12
CA ILE A 158 -20.90 2.51 10.62
C ILE A 158 -21.51 2.70 12.01
N SER A 159 -22.72 3.22 12.05
CA SER A 159 -23.52 3.33 13.28
C SER A 159 -24.78 2.47 13.18
N PHE A 160 -25.17 1.86 14.31
CA PHE A 160 -26.49 1.24 14.40
C PHE A 160 -27.57 2.33 14.44
N PRO A 161 -28.73 2.11 13.79
CA PRO A 161 -29.85 3.02 13.95
C PRO A 161 -30.26 3.07 15.43
N GLY A 162 -30.72 4.24 15.89
CA GLY A 162 -31.04 4.47 17.30
C GLY A 162 -32.20 3.60 17.82
N ASP A 163 -33.07 3.11 16.94
CA ASP A 163 -34.17 2.22 17.29
C ASP A 163 -33.82 0.78 16.87
N LEU A 164 -33.15 0.06 17.77
CA LEU A 164 -32.76 -1.33 17.56
C LEU A 164 -33.96 -2.28 17.59
N ASP A 165 -35.05 -1.89 18.27
CA ASP A 165 -36.26 -2.70 18.40
C ASP A 165 -37.02 -2.74 17.07
N GLN A 166 -37.21 -1.58 16.43
CA GLN A 166 -37.75 -1.53 15.06
C GLN A 166 -36.84 -2.27 14.07
N LEU A 167 -35.52 -2.09 14.16
CA LEU A 167 -34.58 -2.80 13.28
C LEU A 167 -34.73 -4.33 13.42
N SER A 168 -34.88 -4.82 14.66
CA SER A 168 -35.08 -6.25 14.93
C SER A 168 -36.40 -6.77 14.34
N ALA A 169 -37.48 -6.00 14.46
CA ALA A 169 -38.78 -6.34 13.90
C ALA A 169 -38.76 -6.39 12.36
N ASP A 170 -38.07 -5.44 11.72
CA ASP A 170 -37.88 -5.40 10.27
C ASP A 170 -37.07 -6.61 9.77
N PHE A 171 -36.01 -6.99 10.48
CA PHE A 171 -35.24 -8.20 10.15
C PHE A 171 -36.07 -9.46 10.29
N GLU A 172 -36.90 -9.58 11.33
CA GLU A 172 -37.79 -10.72 11.55
C GLU A 172 -38.84 -10.84 10.44
N GLN A 173 -39.39 -9.71 9.97
CA GLN A 173 -40.34 -9.67 8.87
C GLN A 173 -39.72 -10.16 7.55
N ILE A 174 -38.46 -9.81 7.29
CA ILE A 174 -37.74 -10.20 6.07
C ILE A 174 -37.23 -11.65 6.16
N SER A 175 -36.77 -12.10 7.33
CA SER A 175 -36.19 -13.43 7.51
C SER A 175 -37.22 -14.55 7.66
N GLY A 176 -38.52 -14.22 7.74
CA GLY A 176 -39.60 -15.19 7.89
C GLY A 176 -39.57 -15.95 9.22
N GLY A 177 -38.99 -15.34 10.27
CA GLY A 177 -38.72 -15.99 11.56
C GLY A 177 -39.98 -16.22 12.40
N VAL A 178 -40.09 -17.40 13.01
CA VAL A 178 -41.09 -17.75 14.02
C VAL A 178 -40.83 -16.96 15.30
N TYR A 179 -41.86 -16.30 15.83
CA TYR A 179 -41.81 -15.53 17.08
C TYR A 179 -41.42 -16.43 18.27
N ILE A 180 -40.25 -16.20 18.86
CA ILE A 180 -39.85 -16.81 20.14
C ILE A 180 -40.04 -15.74 21.21
N PRO A 181 -41.11 -15.80 22.03
CA PRO A 181 -41.33 -14.80 23.07
C PRO A 181 -40.17 -14.85 24.08
N ARG A 182 -39.62 -13.68 24.42
CA ARG A 182 -38.74 -13.53 25.58
C ARG A 182 -39.52 -13.95 26.82
N LEU A 183 -39.00 -14.93 27.54
CA LEU A 183 -39.44 -15.21 28.90
C LEU A 183 -39.00 -14.03 29.77
N GLU A 184 -39.97 -13.28 30.27
CA GLU A 184 -39.73 -12.32 31.36
C GLU A 184 -39.26 -13.10 32.59
N GLU A 185 -38.13 -12.69 33.16
CA GLU A 185 -37.67 -13.11 34.50
C GLU A 185 -38.39 -12.35 35.61
#